data_AF-A0A9D2I9A2-F1
#
_entry.id   AF-A0A9D2I9A2-F1
#
_cell.length_a   1.000
_cell.length_b   1.000
_cell.length_c   1.000
_cell.angle_alpha   90.00
_cell.angle_beta   90.00
_cell.angle_gamma   90.00
#
_symmetry.space_group_name_H-M   'P 1'
#
loop_
_entity.id
_entity.type
_entity.pdbx_description
1 polymer ?
#
loop_
_entity_poly.entity_id
_entity_poly.type
_entity_poly.pdbx_seq_one_letter_code
_entity_poly.pdbx_strand_id
1 'polypeptide(L)'
;MVKQHKPVVGRRLTDLTGRRFGRLVAEYPTEKRDHKGSVYWHCRCDCGKEAEVTEDGLIFGNNLSCGCLKQENQQKVSEQLHRIDGTCVEWLEKRKNRSDNKSGFRGVYRLKNGKYRAKIGFKGQQFYLGTFDTFDIAVQARRKAEKDIHEEFVKQYYVWKKRADADPEWGKRNPLVFQVIRGKGGMYHVICEKGTV
;
A
#
# COMPACT_ATOMS: atom_id res chain seq x y z
N MET A 1 43.66 -11.90 7.12
CA MET A 1 42.86 -12.56 6.08
C MET A 1 42.42 -11.51 5.06
N VAL A 2 43.18 -11.35 3.98
CA VAL A 2 42.90 -10.35 2.93
C VAL A 2 41.78 -10.90 2.05
N LYS A 3 40.61 -10.26 2.05
CA LYS A 3 39.50 -10.62 1.16
C LYS A 3 39.93 -10.33 -0.27
N GLN A 4 40.22 -11.38 -1.04
CA GLN A 4 40.51 -11.26 -2.46
C GLN A 4 39.27 -10.72 -3.18
N HIS A 5 39.34 -9.49 -3.69
CA HIS A 5 38.39 -8.99 -4.68
C HIS A 5 38.66 -9.75 -5.99
N LYS A 6 37.82 -10.71 -6.34
CA LYS A 6 37.83 -11.31 -7.68
C LYS A 6 37.41 -10.23 -8.68
N PRO A 7 38.17 -9.99 -9.76
CA PRO A 7 37.72 -9.12 -10.84
C PRO A 7 36.47 -9.76 -11.46
N VAL A 8 35.33 -9.06 -11.38
CA VAL A 8 34.10 -9.46 -12.06
C VAL A 8 34.38 -9.27 -13.55
N VAL A 9 34.62 -10.39 -14.26
CA VAL A 9 34.73 -10.39 -15.73
C VAL A 9 33.38 -9.90 -16.26
N GLY A 10 33.34 -8.63 -16.67
CA GLY A 10 32.11 -7.96 -17.08
C GLY A 10 31.48 -8.69 -18.27
N ARG A 11 30.17 -8.89 -18.19
CA ARG A 11 29.34 -9.32 -19.33
C ARG A 11 29.65 -8.42 -20.54
N ARG A 12 29.70 -9.01 -21.75
CA ARG A 12 29.86 -8.23 -23.00
C ARG A 12 28.77 -7.16 -23.03
N LEU A 13 29.18 -5.90 -23.18
CA LEU A 13 28.30 -4.76 -23.25
C LEU A 13 27.44 -4.87 -24.51
N THR A 14 26.12 -4.94 -24.35
CA THR A 14 25.20 -4.78 -25.48
C THR A 14 25.05 -3.30 -25.75
N ASP A 15 25.29 -2.84 -26.99
CA ASP A 15 25.03 -1.45 -27.33
C ASP A 15 23.51 -1.18 -27.39
N LEU A 16 23.03 -0.38 -26.43
CA LEU A 16 21.65 0.07 -26.31
C LEU A 16 21.44 1.50 -26.82
N THR A 17 22.45 2.15 -27.38
CA THR A 17 22.38 3.55 -27.84
C THR A 17 21.20 3.75 -28.80
N GLY A 18 20.38 4.77 -28.53
CA GLY A 18 19.19 5.12 -29.29
C GLY A 18 17.99 4.19 -29.08
N ARG A 19 18.12 3.11 -28.30
CA ARG A 19 17.00 2.19 -28.03
C ARG A 19 16.06 2.77 -26.97
N ARG A 20 14.78 2.49 -27.17
CA ARG A 20 13.69 2.93 -26.29
C ARG A 20 13.18 1.78 -25.42
N PHE A 21 13.01 2.08 -24.13
CA PHE A 21 12.49 1.18 -23.09
C PHE A 21 11.38 1.90 -22.33
N GLY A 22 10.14 1.69 -22.75
CA GLY A 22 9.01 2.49 -22.28
C GLY A 22 9.24 3.97 -22.59
N ARG A 23 9.39 4.78 -21.53
CA ARG A 23 9.64 6.22 -21.63
C ARG A 23 11.12 6.61 -21.62
N LEU A 24 12.04 5.66 -21.48
CA LEU A 24 13.48 5.91 -21.45
C LEU A 24 14.08 5.67 -22.83
N VAL A 25 14.95 6.57 -23.28
CA VAL A 25 15.81 6.38 -24.44
C VAL A 25 17.25 6.33 -23.95
N ALA A 26 17.95 5.24 -24.24
CA ALA A 26 19.34 5.07 -23.83
C ALA A 26 20.26 5.91 -24.72
N GLU A 27 21.07 6.78 -24.11
CA GLU A 27 21.97 7.69 -24.82
C GLU A 27 23.39 7.13 -24.87
N TYR A 28 23.94 6.71 -23.73
CA TYR A 28 25.29 6.15 -23.66
C TYR A 28 25.51 5.27 -22.42
N PRO A 29 26.42 4.28 -22.50
CA PRO A 29 26.85 3.51 -21.34
C PRO A 29 27.76 4.34 -20.45
N THR A 30 27.69 4.11 -19.14
CA THR A 30 28.58 4.71 -18.15
C THR A 30 29.67 3.72 -17.72
N GLU A 31 30.65 4.18 -16.96
CA GLU A 31 31.70 3.32 -16.39
C GLU A 31 31.20 2.51 -15.17
N LYS A 32 30.04 2.87 -14.61
CA LYS A 32 29.50 2.23 -13.41
C LYS A 32 28.96 0.85 -13.74
N ARG A 33 29.21 -0.10 -12.83
CA ARG A 33 28.65 -1.45 -12.88
C ARG A 33 28.01 -1.81 -11.55
N ASP A 34 26.99 -2.65 -11.60
CA ASP A 34 26.42 -3.23 -10.40
C ASP A 34 27.24 -4.45 -9.90
N HIS A 35 26.83 -5.02 -8.77
CA HIS A 35 27.48 -6.20 -8.19
C HIS A 35 27.44 -7.46 -9.08
N LYS A 36 26.57 -7.49 -10.11
CA LYS A 36 26.46 -8.57 -11.10
C LYS A 36 27.24 -8.28 -12.38
N GLY A 37 27.87 -7.10 -12.47
CA GLY A 37 28.61 -6.64 -13.63
C GLY A 37 27.77 -5.99 -14.73
N SER A 38 26.48 -5.73 -14.49
CA SER A 38 25.59 -5.00 -15.42
C SER A 38 26.00 -3.54 -15.49
N VAL A 39 26.12 -3.00 -16.70
CA VAL A 39 26.55 -1.61 -16.94
C VAL A 39 25.38 -0.66 -16.74
N TYR A 40 25.63 0.48 -16.09
CA TYR A 40 24.64 1.55 -16.02
C TYR A 40 24.63 2.34 -17.32
N TRP A 41 23.44 2.63 -17.82
CA TRP A 41 23.16 3.44 -18.98
C TRP A 41 22.58 4.78 -18.55
N HIS A 42 23.09 5.85 -19.15
CA HIS A 42 22.45 7.15 -19.09
C HIS A 42 21.27 7.16 -20.06
N CYS A 43 20.09 7.52 -19.56
CA CYS A 43 18.87 7.53 -20.35
C CYS A 43 18.14 8.86 -20.20
N ARG A 44 17.61 9.36 -21.31
CA ARG A 44 16.69 10.50 -21.34
C ARG A 44 15.26 9.98 -21.28
N CYS A 45 14.46 10.53 -20.38
CA CYS A 45 13.05 10.18 -20.25
C CYS A 45 12.16 11.14 -21.05
N ASP A 46 11.03 10.66 -21.56
CA ASP A 46 10.03 11.50 -22.26
C ASP A 46 9.49 12.66 -21.41
N CYS A 47 9.59 12.58 -20.08
CA CYS A 47 9.25 13.68 -19.19
C CYS A 47 10.34 14.77 -19.07
N GLY A 48 11.43 14.65 -19.84
CA GLY A 48 12.56 15.59 -19.88
C GLY A 48 13.63 15.36 -18.81
N LYS A 49 13.41 14.44 -17.86
CA LYS A 49 14.41 14.09 -16.84
C LYS A 49 15.34 12.98 -17.33
N GLU A 50 16.51 12.91 -16.74
CA GLU A 50 17.52 11.87 -17.00
C GLU A 50 17.49 10.80 -15.90
N ALA A 51 17.94 9.60 -16.23
CA ALA A 51 18.05 8.49 -15.28
C ALA A 51 19.26 7.61 -15.61
N GLU A 52 20.00 7.20 -14.58
CA GLU A 52 20.99 6.13 -14.67
C GLU A 52 20.33 4.80 -14.28
N VAL A 53 20.30 3.85 -15.21
CA VAL A 53 19.62 2.56 -15.03
C VAL A 53 20.50 1.42 -15.55
N THR A 54 20.43 0.24 -14.95
CA THR A 54 21.25 -0.90 -15.40
C THR A 54 20.75 -1.43 -16.74
N GLU A 55 21.67 -1.97 -17.55
CA GLU A 55 21.39 -2.69 -18.80
C GLU A 55 20.32 -3.78 -18.57
N ASP A 56 20.47 -4.57 -17.51
CA ASP A 56 19.49 -5.59 -17.14
C ASP A 56 18.13 -4.96 -16.77
N GLY A 57 18.13 -3.81 -16.10
CA GLY A 57 16.92 -3.07 -15.76
C GLY A 57 16.13 -2.64 -17.00
N LEU A 58 16.83 -2.23 -18.06
CA LEU A 58 16.25 -1.88 -19.36
C LEU A 58 15.75 -3.12 -20.11
N ILE A 59 16.60 -4.14 -20.28
CA ILE A 59 16.30 -5.34 -21.07
C ILE A 59 15.15 -6.15 -20.48
N PHE A 60 15.15 -6.35 -19.15
CA PHE A 60 14.10 -7.12 -18.47
C PHE A 60 12.87 -6.27 -18.09
N GLY A 61 12.85 -4.98 -18.47
CA GLY A 61 11.70 -4.11 -18.27
C GLY A 61 11.42 -3.70 -16.81
N ASN A 62 12.42 -3.77 -15.94
CA ASN A 62 12.29 -3.30 -14.56
C ASN A 62 12.35 -1.77 -14.47
N ASN A 63 13.01 -1.12 -15.43
CA ASN A 63 13.19 0.33 -15.48
C ASN A 63 12.69 0.87 -16.83
N LEU A 64 11.45 1.37 -16.84
CA LEU A 64 10.78 1.88 -18.04
C LEU A 64 10.53 3.40 -18.00
N SER A 65 10.95 4.07 -16.94
CA SER A 65 10.84 5.53 -16.76
C SER A 65 11.86 6.00 -15.73
N CYS A 66 12.11 7.31 -15.64
CA CYS A 66 12.92 7.90 -14.57
C CYS A 66 12.22 7.91 -13.19
N GLY A 67 11.07 7.22 -13.05
CA GLY A 67 10.20 7.28 -11.87
C GLY A 67 8.96 8.17 -12.05
N CYS A 68 8.87 8.96 -13.13
CA CYS A 68 7.71 9.81 -13.43
C CYS A 68 6.41 9.01 -13.57
N LEU A 69 6.46 7.85 -14.23
CA LEU A 69 5.29 6.97 -14.39
C LEU A 69 4.74 6.52 -13.02
N LYS A 70 5.63 6.24 -12.06
CA LYS A 70 5.24 5.87 -10.69
C LYS A 70 4.58 7.07 -9.98
N GLN A 71 5.12 8.27 -10.14
CA GLN A 71 4.56 9.50 -9.56
C GLN A 71 3.17 9.80 -10.12
N GLU A 72 2.99 9.74 -11.44
CA GLU A 72 1.70 9.93 -12.11
C GLU A 72 0.66 8.92 -11.62
N ASN A 73 1.04 7.64 -11.53
CA ASN A 73 0.15 6.60 -11.02
C ASN A 73 -0.21 6.84 -9.55
N GLN A 74 0.72 7.32 -8.72
CA GLN A 74 0.45 7.66 -7.32
C GLN A 74 -0.48 8.87 -7.18
N GLN A 75 -0.33 9.90 -8.02
CA GLN A 75 -1.22 11.06 -8.06
C GLN A 75 -2.65 10.65 -8.45
N LYS A 76 -2.81 9.88 -9.53
CA LYS A 76 -4.11 9.35 -9.96
C LYS A 76 -4.78 8.49 -8.88
N VAL A 77 -4.01 7.68 -8.16
CA VAL A 77 -4.52 6.89 -7.02
C VAL A 77 -5.00 7.79 -5.88
N SER A 78 -4.30 8.90 -5.60
CA SER A 78 -4.73 9.88 -4.60
C SER A 78 -6.03 10.58 -5.00
N GLU A 79 -6.22 10.87 -6.29
CA GLU A 79 -7.44 11.49 -6.83
C GLU A 79 -8.64 10.52 -6.85
N GLN A 80 -8.39 9.21 -6.99
CA GLN A 80 -9.43 8.19 -7.10
C GLN A 80 -9.88 7.58 -5.76
N LEU A 81 -9.09 7.70 -4.69
CA LEU A 81 -9.42 7.11 -3.38
C LEU A 81 -9.92 8.19 -2.42
N HIS A 82 -11.19 8.10 -2.01
CA HIS A 82 -11.75 8.99 -0.98
C HIS A 82 -11.17 8.61 0.39
N ARG A 83 -10.07 9.28 0.76
CA ARG A 83 -9.52 9.20 2.12
C ARG A 83 -10.27 10.17 3.00
N ILE A 84 -11.04 9.63 3.93
CA ILE A 84 -11.75 10.41 4.94
C ILE A 84 -11.30 9.93 6.30
N ASP A 85 -10.82 10.88 7.11
CA ASP A 85 -10.30 10.61 8.45
C ASP A 85 -9.27 9.46 8.45
N GLY A 86 -8.26 9.56 7.57
CA GLY A 86 -7.19 8.56 7.43
C GLY A 86 -7.61 7.19 6.88
N THR A 87 -8.86 7.04 6.45
CA THR A 87 -9.46 5.76 6.04
C THR A 87 -9.97 5.83 4.60
N CYS A 88 -9.63 4.82 3.79
CA CYS A 88 -10.16 4.70 2.43
C CYS A 88 -11.39 3.80 2.44
N VAL A 89 -12.53 4.38 2.06
CA VAL A 89 -13.86 3.73 2.10
C VAL A 89 -13.90 2.56 1.12
N GLU A 90 -13.45 2.76 -0.11
CA GLU A 90 -13.44 1.75 -1.17
C GLU A 90 -12.55 0.56 -0.80
N TRP A 91 -11.47 0.82 -0.05
CA TRP A 91 -10.59 -0.22 0.45
C TRP A 91 -11.21 -1.03 1.59
N LEU A 92 -12.16 -0.49 2.34
CA LEU A 92 -12.94 -1.27 3.32
C LEU A 92 -13.98 -2.16 2.62
N GLU A 93 -14.69 -1.62 1.61
CA GLU A 93 -15.75 -2.34 0.89
C GLU A 93 -15.22 -3.49 0.01
N LYS A 94 -14.17 -3.23 -0.77
CA LYS A 94 -13.70 -4.15 -1.83
C LYS A 94 -12.50 -4.99 -1.40
N ARG A 95 -12.34 -5.21 -0.10
CA ARG A 95 -11.11 -5.74 0.46
C ARG A 95 -10.99 -7.25 0.18
N LYS A 96 -10.06 -7.62 -0.71
CA LYS A 96 -9.78 -9.02 -1.06
C LYS A 96 -8.77 -9.67 -0.10
N ASN A 97 -8.87 -10.99 0.03
CA ASN A 97 -7.82 -11.80 0.65
C ASN A 97 -6.56 -11.77 -0.22
N ARG A 98 -5.39 -11.63 0.41
CA ARG A 98 -4.11 -11.69 -0.29
C ARG A 98 -3.59 -13.12 -0.32
N SER A 99 -2.93 -13.49 -1.42
CA SER A 99 -2.33 -14.82 -1.62
C SER A 99 -1.12 -15.09 -0.71
N ASP A 100 -0.42 -14.05 -0.25
CA ASP A 100 0.73 -14.14 0.65
C ASP A 100 0.34 -14.31 2.13
N ASN A 101 -0.95 -14.53 2.41
CA ASN A 101 -1.44 -14.70 3.77
C ASN A 101 -1.29 -16.14 4.28
N LYS A 102 -0.26 -16.38 5.10
CA LYS A 102 0.07 -17.70 5.66
C LYS A 102 -1.04 -18.37 6.49
N SER A 103 -1.91 -17.59 7.15
CA SER A 103 -3.00 -18.15 7.96
C SER A 103 -4.28 -18.39 7.16
N GLY A 104 -4.36 -17.92 5.92
CA GLY A 104 -5.58 -17.95 5.12
C GLY A 104 -6.61 -16.86 5.46
N PHE A 105 -6.55 -16.21 6.63
CA PHE A 105 -7.49 -15.14 6.99
C PHE A 105 -6.80 -13.86 7.48
N ARG A 106 -7.15 -12.71 6.88
CA ARG A 106 -6.44 -11.45 7.13
C ARG A 106 -6.60 -11.01 8.58
N GLY A 107 -5.49 -10.67 9.23
CA GLY A 107 -5.50 -10.21 10.61
C GLY A 107 -5.61 -11.33 11.64
N VAL A 108 -5.66 -12.59 11.20
CA VAL A 108 -5.55 -13.77 12.06
C VAL A 108 -4.18 -14.39 11.82
N TYR A 109 -3.43 -14.72 12.88
CA TYR A 109 -2.07 -15.23 12.78
C TYR A 109 -1.87 -16.39 13.74
N ARG A 110 -1.30 -17.49 13.27
CA ARG A 110 -0.89 -18.62 14.13
C ARG A 110 0.38 -18.25 14.88
N LEU A 111 0.39 -18.47 16.19
CA LEU A 111 1.52 -18.25 17.10
C LEU A 111 2.32 -19.54 17.28
N LYS A 112 3.56 -19.42 17.79
CA LYS A 112 4.46 -20.57 18.04
C LYS A 112 3.87 -21.57 19.04
N ASN A 113 3.05 -21.11 19.98
CA ASN A 113 2.36 -21.94 20.97
C ASN A 113 1.09 -22.63 20.44
N GLY A 114 0.86 -22.62 19.12
CA GLY A 114 -0.31 -23.24 18.48
C GLY A 114 -1.59 -22.38 18.50
N LYS A 115 -1.67 -21.35 19.35
CA LYS A 115 -2.83 -20.45 19.44
C LYS A 115 -2.90 -19.47 18.26
N TYR A 116 -4.04 -18.82 18.09
CA TYR A 116 -4.32 -17.85 17.02
C TYR A 116 -4.55 -16.46 17.57
N ARG A 117 -3.80 -15.48 17.08
CA ARG A 117 -3.97 -14.06 17.40
C ARG A 117 -4.83 -13.38 16.35
N ALA A 118 -5.85 -12.63 16.77
CA ALA A 118 -6.64 -11.78 15.87
C ALA A 118 -6.45 -10.29 16.18
N LYS A 119 -6.33 -9.48 15.13
CA LYS A 119 -6.28 -8.01 15.20
C LYS A 119 -6.97 -7.39 13.98
N ILE A 120 -7.47 -6.17 14.17
CA ILE A 120 -8.06 -5.35 13.11
C ILE A 120 -7.34 -4.01 13.02
N GLY A 121 -7.15 -3.49 11.81
CA GLY A 121 -6.63 -2.15 11.59
C GLY A 121 -7.75 -1.20 11.16
N PHE A 122 -7.77 0.00 11.71
CA PHE A 122 -8.66 1.10 11.33
C PHE A 122 -7.99 2.44 11.69
N LYS A 123 -8.12 3.48 10.85
CA LYS A 123 -7.45 4.79 11.07
C LYS A 123 -5.94 4.75 11.31
N GLY A 124 -5.25 3.78 10.70
CA GLY A 124 -3.81 3.56 10.95
C GLY A 124 -3.48 2.92 12.32
N GLN A 125 -4.47 2.79 13.22
CA GLN A 125 -4.34 2.11 14.50
C GLN A 125 -4.65 0.62 14.39
N GLN A 126 -4.04 -0.19 15.25
CA GLN A 126 -4.31 -1.62 15.38
C GLN A 126 -5.11 -1.87 16.67
N PHE A 127 -6.21 -2.60 16.56
CA PHE A 127 -7.04 -3.03 17.68
C PHE A 127 -6.87 -4.54 17.87
N TYR A 128 -6.47 -4.93 19.08
CA TYR A 128 -6.28 -6.33 19.45
C TYR A 128 -7.63 -6.95 19.85
N LEU A 129 -7.98 -8.05 19.18
CA LEU A 129 -9.27 -8.71 19.39
C LEU A 129 -9.15 -9.85 20.41
N GLY A 130 -7.96 -10.45 20.50
CA GLY A 130 -7.71 -11.55 21.42
C GLY A 130 -6.70 -12.55 20.87
N THR A 131 -6.40 -13.53 21.72
CA THR A 131 -5.72 -14.78 21.36
C THR A 131 -6.71 -15.91 21.66
N PHE A 132 -6.87 -16.81 20.70
CA PHE A 132 -7.85 -17.89 20.72
C PHE A 132 -7.15 -19.22 20.48
N ASP A 133 -7.74 -20.31 20.94
CA ASP A 133 -7.13 -21.63 20.80
C ASP A 133 -7.28 -22.20 19.39
N THR A 134 -8.41 -21.91 18.74
CA THR A 134 -8.72 -22.40 17.39
C THR A 134 -8.72 -21.29 16.36
N PHE A 135 -8.44 -21.67 15.11
CA PHE A 135 -8.50 -20.77 13.96
C PHE A 135 -9.89 -20.17 13.78
N ASP A 136 -10.94 -21.00 13.90
CA ASP A 136 -12.32 -20.59 13.64
C ASP A 136 -12.80 -19.52 14.62
N ILE A 137 -12.47 -19.65 15.90
CA ILE A 137 -12.83 -18.63 16.90
C ILE A 137 -12.10 -17.31 16.61
N ALA A 138 -10.83 -17.38 16.21
CA ALA A 138 -10.08 -16.18 15.81
C ALA A 138 -10.67 -15.51 14.55
N VAL A 139 -11.14 -16.30 13.58
CA VAL A 139 -11.82 -15.80 12.38
C VAL A 139 -13.18 -15.19 12.73
N GLN A 140 -13.96 -15.81 13.62
CA GLN A 140 -15.23 -15.26 14.08
C GLN A 140 -15.04 -13.92 14.79
N ALA A 141 -14.06 -13.83 15.71
CA ALA A 141 -13.71 -12.57 16.36
C ALA A 141 -13.28 -11.50 15.34
N ARG A 142 -12.48 -11.90 14.34
CA ARG A 142 -12.03 -11.00 13.27
C ARG A 142 -13.19 -10.49 12.41
N ARG A 143 -14.11 -11.35 11.99
CA ARG A 143 -15.32 -10.99 11.21
C ARG A 143 -16.27 -10.10 12.00
N LYS A 144 -16.47 -10.41 13.29
CA LYS A 144 -17.26 -9.55 14.17
C LYS A 144 -16.70 -8.13 14.21
N ALA A 145 -15.38 -8.00 14.36
CA ALA A 145 -14.73 -6.69 14.33
C ALA A 145 -14.81 -5.99 12.95
N GLU A 146 -14.86 -6.72 11.84
CA GLU A 146 -15.10 -6.13 10.50
C GLU A 146 -16.50 -5.54 10.42
N LYS A 147 -17.53 -6.25 10.89
CA LYS A 147 -18.89 -5.73 10.97
C LYS A 147 -18.97 -4.49 11.86
N ASP A 148 -18.45 -4.62 13.07
CA ASP A 148 -18.54 -3.60 14.12
C ASP A 148 -17.77 -2.30 13.78
N ILE A 149 -16.63 -2.42 13.09
CA ILE A 149 -15.74 -1.28 12.79
C ILE A 149 -15.81 -0.87 11.31
N HIS A 150 -15.63 -1.81 10.39
CA HIS A 150 -15.50 -1.50 8.96
C HIS A 150 -16.86 -1.22 8.34
N GLU A 151 -17.84 -2.13 8.50
CA GLU A 151 -19.18 -1.95 7.92
C GLU A 151 -19.92 -0.76 8.54
N GLU A 152 -19.86 -0.61 9.87
CA GLU A 152 -20.50 0.53 10.55
C GLU A 152 -19.90 1.87 10.12
N PHE A 153 -18.58 1.97 9.97
CA PHE A 153 -17.93 3.17 9.42
C PHE A 153 -18.44 3.49 8.01
N VAL A 154 -18.48 2.51 7.11
CA VAL A 154 -18.92 2.71 5.72
C VAL A 154 -20.36 3.22 5.70
N LYS A 155 -21.23 2.62 6.52
CA LYS A 155 -22.62 3.05 6.67
C LYS A 155 -22.74 4.50 7.14
N GLN A 156 -22.06 4.86 8.22
CA GLN A 156 -22.09 6.22 8.77
C GLN A 156 -21.51 7.25 7.78
N TYR A 157 -20.46 6.86 7.05
CA TYR A 157 -19.87 7.69 6.01
C TYR A 157 -20.88 8.04 4.90
N TYR A 158 -21.61 7.07 4.34
CA TYR A 158 -22.59 7.38 3.28
C TYR A 158 -23.76 8.22 3.77
N VAL A 159 -24.20 8.03 5.02
CA VAL A 159 -25.23 8.89 5.64
C VAL A 159 -24.75 10.34 5.70
N TRP A 160 -23.53 10.57 6.18
CA TRP A 160 -22.93 11.90 6.21
C TRP A 160 -22.71 12.47 4.82
N LYS A 161 -22.15 11.67 3.90
CA LYS A 161 -21.86 12.07 2.52
C LYS A 161 -23.12 12.56 1.83
N LYS A 162 -24.23 11.81 1.92
CA LYS A 162 -25.52 12.21 1.34
C LYS A 162 -25.98 13.58 1.84
N ARG A 163 -25.73 13.90 3.12
CA ARG A 163 -26.10 15.18 3.71
C ARG A 163 -25.13 16.30 3.34
N ALA A 164 -23.83 16.02 3.29
CA ALA A 164 -22.80 16.96 2.85
C ALA A 164 -22.92 17.31 1.35
N ASP A 165 -23.31 16.35 0.51
CA ASP A 165 -23.57 16.56 -0.91
C ASP A 165 -24.83 17.43 -1.13
N ALA A 166 -25.83 17.33 -0.24
CA ALA A 166 -27.04 18.14 -0.28
C ALA A 166 -26.86 19.55 0.30
N ASP A 167 -26.00 19.71 1.31
CA ASP A 167 -25.64 20.99 1.94
C ASP A 167 -24.11 21.03 2.19
N PRO A 168 -23.35 21.59 1.23
CA PRO A 168 -21.89 21.67 1.35
C PRO A 168 -21.40 22.51 2.54
N GLU A 169 -22.14 23.55 2.93
CA GLU A 169 -21.80 24.39 4.08
C GLU A 169 -22.03 23.63 5.40
N TRP A 170 -23.07 22.80 5.47
CA TRP A 170 -23.25 21.86 6.57
C TRP A 170 -22.10 20.86 6.66
N GLY A 171 -21.64 20.32 5.52
CA GLY A 171 -20.51 19.40 5.45
C GLY A 171 -19.21 20.01 5.99
N LYS A 172 -18.95 21.29 5.66
CA LYS A 172 -17.81 22.05 6.20
C LYS A 172 -17.91 22.25 7.71
N ARG A 173 -19.11 22.57 8.22
CA ARG A 173 -19.36 22.82 9.66
C ARG A 173 -19.40 21.54 10.50
N ASN A 174 -19.65 20.39 9.88
CA ASN A 174 -19.77 19.10 10.55
C ASN A 174 -18.79 18.12 9.92
N PRO A 175 -17.48 18.31 10.11
CA PRO A 175 -16.49 17.39 9.57
C PRO A 175 -16.68 16.00 10.20
N LEU A 176 -16.53 14.98 9.36
CA LEU A 176 -16.72 13.61 9.75
C LEU A 176 -15.50 13.11 10.54
N VAL A 177 -15.66 12.92 11.85
CA VAL A 177 -14.61 12.38 12.73
C VAL A 177 -15.12 11.10 13.37
N PHE A 178 -14.36 10.02 13.23
CA PHE A 178 -14.71 8.74 13.81
C PHE A 178 -13.77 8.35 14.95
N GLN A 179 -14.37 7.82 16.01
CA GLN A 179 -13.65 7.14 17.09
C GLN A 179 -14.13 5.71 17.23
N VAL A 180 -13.19 4.80 17.50
CA VAL A 180 -13.50 3.40 17.79
C VAL A 180 -13.43 3.19 19.30
N ILE A 181 -14.58 2.93 19.91
CA ILE A 181 -14.70 2.67 21.34
C ILE A 181 -14.89 1.17 21.57
N ARG A 182 -14.21 0.62 22.58
CA ARG A 182 -14.44 -0.75 23.04
C ARG A 182 -15.60 -0.75 24.04
N GLY A 183 -16.75 -1.25 23.63
CA GLY A 183 -17.94 -1.42 24.45
C GLY A 183 -17.91 -2.64 25.38
N LYS A 184 -19.00 -2.82 26.13
CA LYS A 184 -19.18 -3.97 27.04
C LYS A 184 -19.15 -5.29 26.25
N GLY A 185 -18.53 -6.33 26.81
CA GLY A 185 -18.37 -7.63 26.15
C GLY A 185 -17.29 -7.66 25.04
N GLY A 186 -16.43 -6.64 24.96
CA GLY A 186 -15.33 -6.60 23.99
C GLY A 186 -15.75 -6.26 22.56
N MET A 187 -16.97 -5.77 22.38
CA MET A 187 -17.44 -5.22 21.11
C MET A 187 -16.76 -3.89 20.81
N TYR A 188 -16.60 -3.58 19.53
CA TYR A 188 -16.12 -2.28 19.10
C TYR A 188 -17.29 -1.51 18.48
N HIS A 189 -17.31 -0.20 18.65
CA HIS A 189 -18.30 0.66 18.02
C HIS A 189 -17.60 1.85 17.40
N VAL A 190 -18.01 2.20 16.19
CA VAL A 190 -17.61 3.47 15.56
C VAL A 190 -18.62 4.52 15.97
N ILE A 191 -18.17 5.54 16.68
CA ILE A 191 -18.98 6.73 16.94
C ILE A 191 -18.53 7.86 15.99
N CYS A 192 -19.51 8.59 15.48
CA CYS A 192 -19.28 9.84 14.76
C CYS A 192 -19.36 10.99 15.78
N GLU A 193 -18.24 11.61 16.06
CA GLU A 193 -18.25 12.83 16.86
C GLU A 193 -18.49 14.01 15.94
N LYS A 194 -19.34 14.95 16.38
CA LYS A 194 -19.38 16.26 15.75
C LYS A 194 -18.00 16.86 15.99
N GLY A 195 -17.20 17.03 14.94
CA GLY A 195 -15.93 17.73 15.07
C GLY A 195 -16.18 19.05 15.78
N THR A 196 -15.65 19.17 16.99
CA THR A 196 -15.59 20.45 17.70
C THR A 196 -14.56 21.25 16.94
N VAL A 197 -15.04 22.25 16.19
CA VAL A 197 -14.19 23.27 15.56
C VAL A 197 -13.60 24.13 16.66
#